data_AF-A0A2V7FE88-F1
#
_entry.id   AF-A0A2V7FE88-F1
#
_cell.length_a   1.000
_cell.length_b   1.000
_cell.length_c   1.000
_cell.angle_alpha   90.00
_cell.angle_beta   90.00
_cell.angle_gamma   90.00
#
_symmetry.space_group_name_H-M   'P 1'
#
loop_
_entity.id
_entity.type
_entity.pdbx_description
1 polymer ?
#
loop_
_entity_poly.entity_id
_entity_poly.type
_entity_poly.pdbx_seq_one_letter_code
_entity_poly.pdbx_strand_id
1 'polypeptide(L)' 'MKRSGVLLMLAAVIVVLVIGSAASVAALQVGERAPEFTLPATTAEKFSLNQFQGKKHVVLFGFIGAFTPT' A
#
# COMPACT_ATOMS: atom_id res chain seq x y z
N MET A 1 34.72 -15.26 21.49
CA MET A 1 34.81 -14.52 20.20
C MET A 1 33.88 -15.09 19.12
N LYS A 2 33.85 -16.39 18.84
CA LYS A 2 33.04 -16.98 17.74
C LYS A 2 31.51 -16.86 17.89
N ARG A 3 30.98 -16.99 19.12
CA ARG A 3 29.51 -16.97 19.39
C ARG A 3 28.88 -15.58 19.24
N SER A 4 29.62 -14.52 19.57
CA SER A 4 29.15 -13.13 19.45
C SER A 4 29.08 -12.68 17.99
N GLY A 5 30.05 -13.10 17.15
CA GLY A 5 30.00 -12.86 15.71
C GLY A 5 28.83 -13.56 15.02
N VAL A 6 28.50 -14.79 15.44
CA VAL A 6 27.34 -15.55 14.91
C VAL A 6 26.01 -14.87 15.26
N LEU A 7 25.88 -14.35 16.48
CA LEU A 7 24.68 -13.61 16.92
C LEU A 7 24.49 -12.30 16.13
N LEU A 8 25.57 -11.55 15.90
CA LEU A 8 25.53 -10.33 15.08
C LEU A 8 25.16 -10.64 13.63
N MET A 9 25.65 -11.75 13.08
CA MET A 9 25.32 -12.17 11.72
C MET A 9 23.86 -12.61 11.59
N LEU A 10 23.33 -13.36 12.55
CA LEU A 10 21.91 -13.73 12.61
C LEU A 10 21.00 -12.50 12.71
N ALA A 11 21.37 -11.52 13.54
CA ALA A 11 20.62 -10.28 13.66
C ALA A 11 20.62 -9.49 12.33
N ALA A 12 21.76 -9.42 11.65
CA ALA A 12 21.85 -8.78 10.34
C ALA A 12 20.99 -9.49 9.28
N VAL A 13 20.96 -10.83 9.27
CA VAL A 13 20.12 -11.61 8.36
C VAL A 13 18.63 -11.36 8.61
N ILE A 14 18.21 -11.31 9.88
CA ILE A 14 16.81 -11.02 10.25
C ILE A 14 16.42 -9.61 9.80
N VAL A 15 17.29 -8.62 9.99
CA VAL A 15 17.05 -7.24 9.55
C VAL A 15 16.91 -7.16 8.03
N VAL A 16 17.76 -7.86 7.28
CA VAL A 16 17.65 -7.92 5.80
C VAL A 16 16.36 -8.61 5.36
N LEU A 17 15.92 -9.66 6.06
CA LEU A 17 14.68 -10.37 5.75
C LEU A 17 13.44 -9.49 5.98
N VAL A 18 13.43 -8.70 7.06
CA VAL A 18 12.32 -7.80 7.42
C VAL A 18 12.24 -6.58 6.49
N ILE A 19 13.37 -6.05 6.03
CA ILE A 19 13.40 -4.91 5.10
C ILE A 19 13.13 -5.38 3.66
N GLY A 20 13.56 -6.59 3.29
CA GLY A 20 13.40 -7.15 1.96
C GLY A 20 11.98 -7.62 1.62
N SER A 21 11.09 -7.77 2.61
CA SER A 21 9.68 -8.12 2.38
C SER A 21 8.86 -6.89 1.97
N ALA A 22 9.25 -6.22 0.89
CA ALA A 22 8.30 -5.41 0.15
C ALA A 22 7.38 -6.37 -0.60
N ALA A 23 6.28 -6.77 0.05
CA ALA A 23 5.26 -7.57 -0.61
C ALA A 23 4.80 -6.82 -1.86
N SER A 24 5.01 -7.44 -3.03
CA SER A 24 4.49 -6.92 -4.28
C SER A 24 2.98 -6.84 -4.17
N VAL A 25 2.41 -5.63 -4.24
CA VAL A 25 0.95 -5.46 -4.25
C VAL A 25 0.44 -6.06 -5.55
N ALA A 26 -0.20 -7.22 -5.45
CA ALA A 26 -0.85 -7.86 -6.59
C ALA A 26 -2.05 -7.03 -7.05
N ALA A 27 -2.36 -7.09 -8.34
CA ALA A 27 -3.60 -6.52 -8.85
C ALA A 27 -4.80 -7.20 -8.19
N LEU A 28 -5.80 -6.41 -7.82
CA LEU A 28 -7.02 -6.90 -7.18
C LEU A 28 -7.80 -7.80 -8.16
N GLN A 29 -8.36 -8.90 -7.66
CA GLN A 29 -9.29 -9.74 -8.42
C GLN A 29 -10.75 -9.34 -8.16
N VAL A 30 -11.65 -9.76 -9.05
CA VAL A 30 -13.08 -9.51 -8.89
C VAL A 30 -13.59 -10.23 -7.63
N GLY A 31 -14.32 -9.49 -6.78
CA GLY A 31 -14.84 -10.00 -5.51
C GLY A 31 -13.90 -9.83 -4.32
N GLU A 32 -12.63 -9.48 -4.56
CA GLU A 32 -11.72 -9.11 -3.47
C GLU A 32 -12.09 -7.77 -2.84
N ARG A 33 -11.79 -7.64 -1.55
CA ARG A 33 -12.05 -6.40 -0.82
C ARG A 33 -11.09 -5.32 -1.31
N ALA A 34 -11.64 -4.16 -1.66
CA ALA A 34 -10.84 -2.97 -1.96
C ALA A 34 -9.94 -2.62 -0.74
N PRO A 35 -8.64 -2.34 -0.94
CA PRO A 35 -7.74 -1.92 0.13
C PRO A 35 -8.18 -0.58 0.72
N GLU A 36 -7.90 -0.38 2.02
CA GLU A 36 -8.04 0.94 2.62
C GLU A 36 -7.09 1.93 1.99
N PHE A 37 -7.56 3.16 1.80
CA PHE A 37 -6.73 4.27 1.36
C PHE A 37 -7.27 5.59 1.93
N THR A 38 -6.37 6.57 2.02
CA THR A 38 -6.69 7.97 2.29
C THR A 38 -5.94 8.83 1.27
N LEU A 39 -6.68 9.64 0.51
CA LEU A 39 -6.14 10.44 -0.60
C LEU A 39 -6.45 11.92 -0.37
N PRO A 40 -5.58 12.84 -0.86
CA PRO A 40 -5.93 14.25 -0.93
C PRO A 40 -7.15 14.44 -1.84
N ALA A 41 -7.94 15.47 -1.56
CA ALA A 41 -9.11 15.80 -2.37
C ALA A 41 -9.01 17.24 -2.89
N THR A 42 -9.71 17.51 -3.99
CA THR A 42 -9.84 18.87 -4.54
C THR A 42 -10.88 19.71 -3.79
N THR A 43 -11.85 19.06 -3.14
CA THR A 43 -12.99 19.69 -2.47
C THR A 43 -12.95 19.59 -0.95
N ALA A 44 -12.00 18.83 -0.40
CA ALA A 44 -11.83 18.59 1.04
C ALA A 44 -10.34 18.37 1.33
N GLU A 45 -9.96 18.36 2.61
CA GLU A 45 -8.56 18.09 2.98
C GLU A 45 -8.13 16.68 2.54
N LYS A 46 -8.92 15.66 2.88
CA LYS A 46 -8.68 14.24 2.54
C LYS A 46 -9.99 13.46 2.39
N PHE A 47 -9.93 12.38 1.63
CA PHE A 47 -10.99 11.38 1.49
C PHE A 47 -10.46 9.98 1.82
N SER A 48 -11.28 9.18 2.52
CA SER A 48 -10.96 7.79 2.87
C SER A 48 -12.05 6.82 2.42
N LEU A 49 -11.67 5.62 2.01
CA LEU A 49 -12.63 4.60 1.55
C LEU A 49 -13.67 4.25 2.62
N ASN A 50 -13.27 4.15 3.88
CA ASN A 50 -14.15 3.85 5.02
C ASN A 50 -15.34 4.84 5.19
N GLN A 51 -15.25 6.05 4.64
CA GLN A 51 -16.32 7.04 4.71
C GLN A 51 -17.56 6.59 3.91
N PHE A 52 -17.34 5.79 2.86
CA PHE A 52 -18.35 5.35 1.89
C PHE A 52 -18.73 3.87 2.00
N GLN A 53 -17.84 3.03 2.56
CA GLN A 53 -18.10 1.60 2.73
C GLN A 53 -19.43 1.32 3.43
N GLY A 54 -20.22 0.41 2.85
CA GLY A 54 -21.55 0.03 3.37
C GLY A 54 -22.64 1.09 3.22
N LYS A 55 -22.31 2.29 2.73
CA LYS A 55 -23.28 3.39 2.57
C LYS A 55 -23.65 3.64 1.12
N LYS A 56 -22.69 3.54 0.19
CA LYS A 56 -22.88 3.76 -1.26
C LYS A 56 -21.91 2.91 -2.07
N HIS A 57 -22.26 2.65 -3.34
CA HIS A 57 -21.30 2.11 -4.31
C HIS A 57 -20.25 3.16 -4.66
N VAL A 58 -19.00 2.72 -4.86
CA VAL A 58 -17.86 3.59 -5.15
C VAL A 58 -17.21 3.13 -6.44
N VAL A 59 -16.93 4.07 -7.34
CA VAL A 59 -16.17 3.84 -8.59
C VAL A 59 -14.89 4.66 -8.51
N LEU A 60 -13.75 3.99 -8.71
CA LEU A 60 -12.45 4.64 -8.79
C LEU A 60 -12.01 4.67 -10.25
N PHE A 61 -11.64 5.85 -10.74
CA PHE A 61 -11.13 6.02 -12.11
C PHE A 61 -9.83 6.83 -12.07
N GLY A 62 -8.87 6.43 -12.91
CA GLY A 62 -7.62 7.15 -13.12
C GLY A 62 -7.54 7.68 -14.55
N PHE A 63 -6.78 8.74 -14.75
CA PHE A 63 -6.47 9.31 -16.06
C PHE A 63 -4.97 9.68 -16.08
N ILE A 64 -4.38 9.78 -17.27
CA ILE A 64 -2.92 9.99 -17.45
C ILE A 64 -2.45 11.26 -16.73
N GLY A 65 -3.18 12.36 -16.92
CA GLY A 65 -2.87 13.63 -16.30
C GLY A 65 -3.85 14.72 -16.70
N ALA A 66 -3.85 15.82 -15.94
CA ALA A 66 -4.62 16.99 -16.32
C ALA A 66 -4.02 17.62 -17.59
N PHE A 67 -4.86 18.18 -18.45
CA PHE A 67 -4.46 18.87 -19.67
C PHE A 67 -3.68 18.01 -20.70
N THR A 68 -3.86 16.69 -20.69
CA THR A 68 -3.32 15.78 -21.71
C THR A 68 -4.36 15.53 -22.82
N PRO A 69 -4.01 15.69 -24.11
CA PRO A 69 -4.89 15.32 -25.23
C PRO A 69 -5.27 13.83 -25.20
N THR A 70 -6.47 13.52 -25.68
CA THR A 70 -7.03 12.16 -25.80
C THR A 70 -6.65 11.50 -27.11
#